data_AF-A0A496ZGU0-F1
#
_entry.id   AF-A0A496ZGU0-F1
#
_cell.length_a   1.000
_cell.length_b   1.000
_cell.length_c   1.000
_cell.angle_alpha   90.00
_cell.angle_beta   90.00
_cell.angle_gamma   90.00
#
_symmetry.space_group_name_H-M   'P 1'
#
loop_
_entity.id
_entity.type
_entity.pdbx_description
1 polymer ?
#
loop_
_entity_poly.entity_id
_entity_poly.type
_entity_poly.pdbx_seq_one_letter_code
_entity_poly.pdbx_strand_id
1 'polypeptide(L)'
;MKIHYTVWVAIILLVISGTSFAETPHQLGPFILGHDIAEFADFVQMDTSLPIRHMESIREVETRPIKGFKSGLIAYGTCAAQNRVVRIKLKYSDGSKSFYKKLKKRIDYRFGKSDEYRGDPFHIVIGWKWSFMDKDNNKISLILQHNARDEEEKIGNAIKLTMTSLLESDWECYKKKVPAEQAGGSASETQELELEQTGWDLFMPR
;
A
#
# COMPACT_ATOMS: atom_id res chain seq x y z
N MET A 1 -18.70 75.43 5.13
CA MET A 1 -18.56 75.08 6.57
C MET A 1 -19.69 74.12 6.90
N LYS A 2 -19.53 72.85 7.26
CA LYS A 2 -18.46 72.10 7.93
C LYS A 2 -18.34 70.71 7.29
N ILE A 3 -17.11 70.20 7.33
CA ILE A 3 -16.65 68.92 6.81
C ILE A 3 -16.89 67.86 7.90
N HIS A 4 -17.49 66.73 7.56
CA HIS A 4 -17.45 65.53 8.40
C HIS A 4 -17.13 64.30 7.53
N TYR A 5 -15.87 63.90 7.58
CA TYR A 5 -15.37 62.63 7.05
C TYR A 5 -15.73 61.53 8.06
N THR A 6 -16.56 60.57 7.67
CA THR A 6 -16.75 59.31 8.40
C THR A 6 -16.03 58.21 7.64
N VAL A 7 -14.79 57.96 8.05
CA VAL A 7 -13.97 56.84 7.56
C VAL A 7 -14.51 55.55 8.16
N TRP A 8 -15.08 54.68 7.33
CA TRP A 8 -15.40 53.31 7.71
C TRP A 8 -14.14 52.44 7.51
N VAL A 9 -13.50 52.05 8.61
CA VAL A 9 -12.41 51.05 8.59
C VAL A 9 -13.05 49.67 8.73
N ALA A 10 -13.15 48.94 7.61
CA ALA A 10 -13.52 47.54 7.61
C ALA A 10 -12.29 46.69 7.94
N ILE A 11 -12.21 46.18 9.18
CA ILE A 11 -11.21 45.19 9.58
C ILE A 11 -11.63 43.83 9.01
N ILE A 12 -10.99 43.41 7.91
CA ILE A 12 -11.08 42.05 7.38
C ILE A 12 -10.18 41.17 8.25
N LEU A 13 -10.79 40.44 9.20
CA LEU A 13 -10.17 39.34 9.91
C LEU A 13 -10.00 38.17 8.94
N LEU A 14 -8.80 38.09 8.34
CA LEU A 14 -8.38 36.96 7.53
C LEU A 14 -8.15 35.77 8.49
N VAL A 15 -9.18 34.96 8.68
CA VAL A 15 -9.07 33.67 9.36
C VAL A 15 -8.23 32.77 8.45
N ILE A 16 -6.92 32.75 8.68
CA ILE A 16 -6.03 31.73 8.14
C ILE A 16 -6.40 30.44 8.86
N SER A 17 -7.39 29.73 8.33
CA SER A 17 -7.62 28.34 8.67
C SER A 17 -6.37 27.57 8.28
N GLY A 18 -5.47 27.38 9.24
CA GLY A 18 -4.34 26.48 9.07
C GLY A 18 -4.89 25.11 8.71
N THR A 19 -4.77 24.74 7.43
CA THR A 19 -4.95 23.36 7.02
C THR A 19 -3.83 22.57 7.68
N SER A 20 -4.13 22.01 8.85
CA SER A 20 -3.31 20.96 9.43
C SER A 20 -3.36 19.80 8.45
N PHE A 21 -2.44 19.77 7.48
CA PHE A 21 -2.16 18.55 6.73
C PHE A 21 -1.80 17.51 7.77
N ALA A 22 -2.73 16.58 8.00
CA ALA A 22 -2.43 15.40 8.81
C ALA A 22 -1.18 14.77 8.20
N GLU A 23 -0.16 14.57 9.04
CA GLU A 23 1.13 14.01 8.62
C GLU A 23 0.88 12.69 7.88
N THR A 24 1.29 12.60 6.61
CA THR A 24 1.04 11.39 5.80
C THR A 24 1.96 10.25 6.28
N PRO A 25 1.45 9.04 6.53
CA PRO A 25 2.29 7.94 7.02
C PRO A 25 3.23 7.44 5.93
N HIS A 26 4.55 7.53 6.17
CA HIS A 26 5.58 6.97 5.29
C HIS A 26 6.33 5.80 5.93
N GLN A 27 6.27 5.68 7.27
CA GLN A 27 7.06 4.75 8.04
C GLN A 27 6.17 3.77 8.79
N LEU A 28 6.63 2.51 8.88
CA LEU A 28 6.05 1.49 9.72
C LEU A 28 7.14 0.55 10.22
N GLY A 29 7.31 0.48 11.55
CA GLY A 29 8.45 -0.23 12.13
C GLY A 29 9.77 0.45 11.72
N PRO A 30 10.83 -0.31 11.38
CA PRO A 30 12.07 0.27 10.89
C PRO A 30 12.01 0.72 9.43
N PHE A 31 10.97 0.37 8.68
CA PHE A 31 10.91 0.56 7.22
C PHE A 31 10.23 1.88 6.84
N ILE A 32 10.76 2.53 5.81
CA ILE A 32 10.27 3.80 5.27
C ILE A 32 10.00 3.63 3.77
N LEU A 33 8.82 4.06 3.30
CA LEU A 33 8.49 4.08 1.89
C LEU A 33 9.43 5.01 1.11
N GLY A 34 9.83 4.59 -0.09
CA GLY A 34 10.72 5.36 -0.98
C GLY A 34 12.21 5.29 -0.64
N HIS A 35 12.58 4.79 0.55
CA HIS A 35 13.99 4.56 0.92
C HIS A 35 14.57 3.34 0.22
N ASP A 36 15.90 3.28 0.12
CA ASP A 36 16.57 2.11 -0.47
C ASP A 36 16.44 0.90 0.46
N ILE A 37 16.10 -0.27 -0.09
CA ILE A 37 15.96 -1.52 0.67
C ILE A 37 17.27 -1.91 1.38
N ALA A 38 18.43 -1.53 0.84
CA ALA A 38 19.73 -1.78 1.43
C ALA A 38 19.93 -1.07 2.79
N GLU A 39 19.23 0.05 3.03
CA GLU A 39 19.24 0.74 4.33
C GLU A 39 18.66 -0.15 5.45
N PHE A 40 17.89 -1.17 5.09
CA PHE A 40 17.20 -2.06 6.04
C PHE A 40 17.79 -3.47 6.07
N ALA A 41 19.03 -3.68 5.59
CA ALA A 41 19.66 -5.00 5.47
C ALA A 41 19.66 -5.80 6.78
N ASP A 42 19.79 -5.13 7.93
CA ASP A 42 19.74 -5.77 9.26
C ASP A 42 18.35 -6.26 9.66
N PHE A 43 17.30 -5.86 8.94
CA PHE A 43 15.90 -6.17 9.22
C PHE A 43 15.27 -7.07 8.16
N VAL A 44 15.94 -7.34 7.04
CA VAL A 44 15.43 -8.16 5.92
C VAL A 44 16.33 -9.36 5.63
N GLN A 45 15.75 -10.38 5.01
CA GLN A 45 16.43 -11.60 4.56
C GLN A 45 16.52 -11.59 3.04
N MET A 46 17.50 -10.88 2.48
CA MET A 46 17.59 -10.62 1.03
C MET A 46 17.63 -11.88 0.15
N ASP A 47 18.06 -13.01 0.71
CA ASP A 47 18.05 -14.34 0.10
C ASP A 47 16.64 -14.89 -0.16
N THR A 48 15.61 -14.38 0.51
CA THR A 48 14.20 -14.75 0.27
C THR A 48 13.53 -13.86 -0.80
N SER A 49 14.28 -12.99 -1.47
CA SER A 49 13.70 -12.03 -2.43
C SER A 49 13.12 -12.73 -3.65
N LEU A 50 11.83 -12.55 -3.91
CA LEU A 50 11.12 -13.15 -5.05
C LEU A 50 10.27 -12.11 -5.78
N PRO A 51 10.11 -12.21 -7.12
CA PRO A 51 9.14 -11.37 -7.84
C PRO A 51 7.71 -11.68 -7.40
N ILE A 52 6.86 -10.66 -7.34
CA ILE A 52 5.44 -10.84 -7.06
C ILE A 52 4.73 -11.25 -8.35
N ARG A 53 3.99 -12.37 -8.32
CA ARG A 53 3.20 -12.84 -9.48
C ARG A 53 2.20 -11.77 -9.92
N HIS A 54 2.13 -11.49 -11.22
CA HIS A 54 1.30 -10.43 -11.81
C HIS A 54 1.71 -8.99 -11.44
N MET A 55 2.89 -8.83 -10.82
CA MET A 55 3.54 -7.54 -10.55
C MET A 55 5.06 -7.74 -10.67
N GLU A 56 5.51 -8.26 -11.81
CA GLU A 56 6.89 -8.75 -12.02
C GLU A 56 7.97 -7.65 -11.89
N SER A 57 7.58 -6.38 -11.98
CA SER A 57 8.45 -5.23 -11.69
C SER A 57 8.77 -5.09 -10.20
N ILE A 58 8.03 -5.78 -9.32
CA ILE A 58 8.18 -5.68 -7.87
C ILE A 58 8.74 -6.98 -7.32
N ARG A 59 9.74 -6.87 -6.45
CA ARG A 59 10.22 -7.99 -5.63
C ARG A 59 9.79 -7.82 -4.19
N GLU A 60 9.57 -8.91 -3.50
CA GLU A 60 9.20 -8.96 -2.09
C GLU A 60 10.20 -9.80 -1.31
N VAL A 61 10.59 -9.30 -0.14
CA VAL A 61 11.55 -9.93 0.77
C VAL A 61 10.95 -10.10 2.16
N GLU A 62 11.32 -11.18 2.86
CA GLU A 62 10.89 -11.42 4.22
C GLU A 62 11.69 -10.59 5.23
N THR A 63 11.05 -10.19 6.32
CA THR A 63 11.74 -9.56 7.44
C THR A 63 12.42 -10.60 8.31
N ARG A 64 13.54 -10.22 8.94
CA ARG A 64 14.07 -10.91 10.12
C ARG A 64 13.09 -10.76 11.30
N PRO A 65 13.24 -11.52 12.39
CA PRO A 65 12.40 -11.36 13.58
C PRO A 65 12.48 -9.94 14.16
N ILE A 66 11.34 -9.25 14.24
CA ILE A 66 11.23 -7.91 14.84
C ILE A 66 10.23 -7.99 15.99
N LYS A 67 10.60 -7.48 17.17
CA LYS A 67 9.74 -7.50 18.36
C LYS A 67 8.38 -6.85 18.07
N GLY A 68 7.30 -7.57 18.38
CA GLY A 68 5.92 -7.12 18.17
C GLY A 68 5.33 -7.49 16.81
N PHE A 69 6.15 -8.02 15.90
CA PHE A 69 5.70 -8.56 14.61
C PHE A 69 5.94 -10.07 14.53
N LYS A 70 4.95 -10.81 14.04
CA LYS A 70 5.06 -12.25 13.77
C LYS A 70 5.83 -12.51 12.48
N SER A 71 5.62 -11.68 11.47
CA SER A 71 6.31 -11.73 10.19
C SER A 71 6.11 -10.43 9.43
N GLY A 72 6.91 -10.21 8.40
CA GLY A 72 6.80 -9.05 7.52
C GLY A 72 7.26 -9.38 6.11
N LEU A 73 6.69 -8.64 5.17
CA LEU A 73 7.01 -8.69 3.75
C LEU A 73 7.22 -7.26 3.27
N ILE A 74 8.40 -7.00 2.71
CA ILE A 74 8.80 -5.68 2.23
C ILE A 74 8.95 -5.79 0.72
N ALA A 75 8.17 -5.00 -0.02
CA ALA A 75 8.25 -4.98 -1.46
C ALA A 75 9.04 -3.76 -1.95
N TYR A 76 9.89 -3.97 -2.94
CA TYR A 76 10.73 -2.95 -3.55
C TYR A 76 10.68 -3.02 -5.09
N GLY A 77 10.84 -1.88 -5.74
CA GLY A 77 10.79 -1.77 -7.19
C GLY A 77 12.07 -2.26 -7.87
N THR A 78 11.95 -2.72 -9.12
CA THR A 78 13.10 -3.19 -9.92
C THR A 78 13.23 -2.47 -11.26
N CYS A 79 12.44 -1.42 -11.52
CA CYS A 79 12.48 -0.68 -12.78
C CYS A 79 12.70 0.83 -12.59
N ALA A 80 11.64 1.64 -12.47
CA ALA A 80 11.74 3.09 -12.25
C ALA A 80 12.08 3.41 -10.79
N ALA A 81 11.51 2.64 -9.85
CA ALA A 81 11.72 2.76 -8.42
C ALA A 81 12.77 1.74 -7.94
N GLN A 82 13.88 1.60 -8.68
CA GLN A 82 14.87 0.56 -8.42
C GLN A 82 15.36 0.60 -6.97
N ASN A 83 15.28 -0.56 -6.30
CA ASN A 83 15.61 -0.79 -4.89
C ASN A 83 14.80 0.02 -3.88
N ARG A 84 13.82 0.83 -4.32
CA ARG A 84 13.02 1.65 -3.40
C ARG A 84 11.90 0.83 -2.80
N VAL A 85 11.70 0.94 -1.48
CA VAL A 85 10.59 0.30 -0.78
C VAL A 85 9.26 0.91 -1.24
N VAL A 86 8.42 0.11 -1.89
CA VAL A 86 7.10 0.55 -2.39
C VAL A 86 5.95 0.05 -1.52
N ARG A 87 6.17 -1.01 -0.72
CA ARG A 87 5.15 -1.60 0.15
C ARG A 87 5.77 -2.21 1.40
N ILE A 88 5.15 -1.94 2.53
CA ILE A 88 5.49 -2.52 3.84
C ILE A 88 4.25 -3.28 4.33
N LYS A 89 4.36 -4.60 4.50
CA LYS A 89 3.27 -5.45 5.03
C LYS A 89 3.76 -6.17 6.27
N LEU A 90 3.26 -5.78 7.44
CA LEU A 90 3.64 -6.40 8.71
C LEU A 90 2.45 -7.09 9.37
N LYS A 91 2.70 -8.27 9.92
CA LYS A 91 1.76 -9.03 10.74
C LYS A 91 2.14 -8.87 12.21
N TYR A 92 1.21 -8.45 13.05
CA TYR A 92 1.45 -8.29 14.48
C TYR A 92 1.51 -9.63 15.20
N SER A 93 2.34 -9.71 16.25
CA SER A 93 2.38 -10.88 17.14
C SER A 93 1.07 -11.03 17.93
N ASP A 94 0.46 -9.91 18.33
CA ASP A 94 -0.87 -9.90 18.95
C ASP A 94 -1.95 -9.99 17.85
N GLY A 95 -2.53 -11.17 17.70
CA GLY A 95 -3.61 -11.45 16.76
C GLY A 95 -5.02 -11.10 17.26
N SER A 96 -5.15 -10.56 18.48
CA SER A 96 -6.46 -10.37 19.10
C SER A 96 -7.27 -9.25 18.45
N LYS A 97 -8.60 -9.42 18.42
CA LYS A 97 -9.54 -8.38 17.96
C LYS A 97 -9.50 -7.13 18.85
N SER A 98 -9.14 -7.27 20.12
CA SER A 98 -9.04 -6.14 21.06
C SER A 98 -7.84 -5.25 20.73
N PHE A 99 -6.68 -5.86 20.39
CA PHE A 99 -5.52 -5.13 19.88
C PHE A 99 -5.86 -4.37 18.59
N TYR A 100 -6.50 -5.03 17.63
CA TYR A 100 -6.96 -4.41 16.40
C TYR A 100 -7.83 -3.17 16.65
N LYS A 101 -8.85 -3.29 17.51
CA LYS A 101 -9.75 -2.17 17.84
C LYS A 101 -8.98 -1.01 18.48
N LYS A 102 -8.02 -1.29 19.37
CA LYS A 102 -7.15 -0.27 19.99
C LYS A 102 -6.26 0.40 18.94
N LEU A 103 -5.67 -0.37 18.03
CA LEU A 103 -4.82 0.14 16.98
C LEU A 103 -5.61 1.00 15.98
N LYS A 104 -6.78 0.55 15.52
CA LYS A 104 -7.67 1.34 14.67
C LYS A 104 -8.01 2.69 15.33
N LYS A 105 -8.38 2.69 16.61
CA LYS A 105 -8.68 3.95 17.32
C LYS A 105 -7.50 4.93 17.32
N ARG A 106 -6.27 4.44 17.44
CA ARG A 106 -5.06 5.27 17.39
C ARG A 106 -4.78 5.81 15.99
N ILE A 107 -4.97 4.99 14.95
CA ILE A 107 -4.85 5.42 13.55
C ILE A 107 -5.93 6.45 13.23
N ASP A 108 -7.19 6.19 13.60
CA ASP A 108 -8.31 7.12 13.47
C ASP A 108 -8.00 8.48 14.13
N TYR A 109 -7.42 8.45 15.34
CA TYR A 109 -7.08 9.66 16.08
C TYR A 109 -5.95 10.46 15.41
N ARG A 110 -4.96 9.77 14.83
CA ARG A 110 -3.78 10.41 14.23
C ARG A 110 -4.05 10.93 12.81
N PHE A 111 -4.79 10.17 12.01
CA PHE A 111 -4.90 10.40 10.57
C PHE A 111 -6.34 10.67 10.10
N GLY A 112 -7.30 10.71 11.02
CA GLY A 112 -8.72 10.81 10.68
C GLY A 112 -9.37 9.45 10.40
N LYS A 113 -10.67 9.48 10.15
CA LYS A 113 -11.47 8.27 9.90
C LYS A 113 -11.03 7.58 8.60
N SER A 114 -11.13 6.26 8.59
CA SER A 114 -10.89 5.43 7.41
C SER A 114 -11.88 5.77 6.29
N ASP A 115 -11.40 5.77 5.05
CA ASP A 115 -12.18 6.12 3.86
C ASP A 115 -13.07 4.96 3.39
N GLU A 116 -12.59 3.73 3.53
CA GLU A 116 -13.19 2.57 2.87
C GLU A 116 -13.11 1.31 3.72
N TYR A 117 -14.19 0.54 3.77
CA TYR A 117 -14.21 -0.83 4.31
C TYR A 117 -13.69 -1.81 3.26
N ARG A 118 -12.77 -2.68 3.66
CA ARG A 118 -12.11 -3.69 2.81
C ARG A 118 -12.24 -5.11 3.37
N GLY A 119 -13.12 -5.32 4.34
CA GLY A 119 -13.40 -6.65 4.88
C GLY A 119 -14.48 -7.38 4.08
N ASP A 120 -14.76 -8.62 4.47
CA ASP A 120 -15.88 -9.39 3.92
C ASP A 120 -17.22 -9.00 4.59
N PRO A 121 -18.36 -9.31 3.95
CA PRO A 121 -19.70 -9.00 4.49
C PRO A 121 -20.02 -9.74 5.81
N PHE A 122 -19.45 -10.91 6.03
CA PHE A 122 -19.67 -11.73 7.24
C PHE A 122 -18.70 -11.35 8.38
N HIS A 123 -17.80 -10.39 8.15
CA HIS A 123 -16.83 -9.87 9.11
C HIS A 123 -15.88 -10.94 9.68
N ILE A 124 -15.58 -11.96 8.88
CA ILE A 124 -14.51 -12.94 9.14
C ILE A 124 -13.15 -12.24 9.02
N VAL A 125 -12.99 -11.44 7.97
CA VAL A 125 -11.94 -10.49 7.67
C VAL A 125 -12.51 -9.07 7.79
N ILE A 126 -11.93 -8.27 8.69
CA ILE A 126 -12.29 -6.86 8.89
C ILE A 126 -11.14 -6.00 8.40
N GLY A 127 -11.35 -5.24 7.33
CA GLY A 127 -10.34 -4.36 6.74
C GLY A 127 -10.80 -2.91 6.69
N TRP A 128 -9.93 -1.97 7.03
CA TRP A 128 -10.16 -0.54 6.80
C TRP A 128 -8.99 0.05 6.04
N LYS A 129 -9.30 0.93 5.08
CA LYS A 129 -8.33 1.64 4.27
C LYS A 129 -8.37 3.13 4.55
N TRP A 130 -7.18 3.74 4.56
CA TRP A 130 -6.95 5.16 4.51
C TRP A 130 -6.10 5.47 3.28
N SER A 131 -6.37 6.61 2.65
CA SER A 131 -5.73 7.08 1.44
C SER A 131 -5.18 8.47 1.71
N PHE A 132 -3.95 8.68 1.28
CA PHE A 132 -3.20 9.90 1.53
C PHE A 132 -2.54 10.38 0.26
N MET A 133 -2.25 11.68 0.26
CA MET A 133 -1.40 12.34 -0.71
C MET A 133 -0.31 13.05 0.09
N ASP A 134 0.96 12.78 -0.23
CA ASP A 134 2.07 13.49 0.42
C ASP A 134 2.38 14.83 -0.27
N LYS A 135 3.39 15.54 0.25
CA LYS A 135 3.85 16.83 -0.29
C LYS A 135 4.41 16.74 -1.72
N ASP A 136 4.87 15.56 -2.12
CA ASP A 136 5.46 15.29 -3.43
C ASP A 136 4.42 14.67 -4.39
N ASN A 137 3.13 14.74 -4.03
CA ASN A 137 1.99 14.21 -4.77
C ASN A 137 2.01 12.66 -4.94
N ASN A 138 2.72 11.96 -4.05
CA ASN A 138 2.66 10.50 -3.99
C ASN A 138 1.36 10.05 -3.34
N LYS A 139 0.73 9.06 -3.97
CA LYS A 139 -0.46 8.40 -3.44
C LYS A 139 -0.03 7.30 -2.47
N ILE A 140 -0.44 7.41 -1.23
CA ILE A 140 -0.13 6.41 -0.20
C ILE A 140 -1.42 5.79 0.32
N SER A 141 -1.43 4.49 0.53
CA SER A 141 -2.54 3.80 1.18
C SER A 141 -2.08 3.03 2.42
N LEU A 142 -2.86 3.12 3.48
CA LEU A 142 -2.74 2.32 4.69
C LEU A 142 -3.95 1.40 4.77
N ILE A 143 -3.73 0.10 4.98
CA ILE A 143 -4.79 -0.88 5.22
C ILE A 143 -4.50 -1.59 6.54
N LEU A 144 -5.46 -1.53 7.46
CA LEU A 144 -5.45 -2.30 8.70
C LEU A 144 -6.48 -3.43 8.60
N GLN A 145 -6.02 -4.67 8.79
CA GLN A 145 -6.84 -5.87 8.66
C GLN A 145 -6.80 -6.73 9.92
N HIS A 146 -7.92 -7.34 10.25
CA HIS A 146 -8.05 -8.43 11.23
C HIS A 146 -8.77 -9.60 10.58
N ASN A 147 -8.12 -10.76 10.50
CA ASN A 147 -8.76 -12.01 10.11
C ASN A 147 -8.98 -12.88 11.35
N ALA A 148 -10.24 -13.23 11.63
CA ALA A 148 -10.63 -13.99 12.80
C ALA A 148 -10.56 -15.51 12.61
N ARG A 149 -10.85 -16.04 11.40
CA ARG A 149 -11.13 -17.48 11.19
C ARG A 149 -10.92 -18.03 9.78
N ASP A 150 -10.58 -17.20 8.79
CA ASP A 150 -10.33 -17.72 7.45
C ASP A 150 -8.97 -18.41 7.43
N GLU A 151 -8.96 -19.73 7.19
CA GLU A 151 -7.77 -20.61 7.18
C GLU A 151 -7.00 -20.53 5.86
N GLU A 152 -7.66 -20.14 4.76
CA GLU A 152 -7.00 -19.88 3.48
C GLU A 152 -6.22 -18.56 3.54
N GLU A 153 -6.63 -17.66 4.44
CA GLU A 153 -5.97 -16.40 4.74
C GLU A 153 -5.14 -16.43 6.04
N LYS A 154 -4.15 -15.53 6.14
CA LYS A 154 -3.26 -15.49 7.30
C LYS A 154 -3.96 -14.90 8.56
N ILE A 155 -4.56 -15.74 9.42
CA ILE A 155 -5.24 -15.38 10.70
C ILE A 155 -4.49 -14.36 11.58
N GLY A 156 -5.18 -13.34 12.09
CA GLY A 156 -4.65 -12.35 13.03
C GLY A 156 -4.66 -10.93 12.47
N ASN A 157 -3.79 -10.07 13.00
CA ASN A 157 -3.77 -8.64 12.66
C ASN A 157 -2.62 -8.31 11.71
N ALA A 158 -2.92 -7.57 10.64
CA ALA A 158 -1.94 -7.11 9.69
C ALA A 158 -2.14 -5.63 9.37
N ILE A 159 -1.05 -4.94 9.11
CA ILE A 159 -1.04 -3.58 8.58
C ILE A 159 -0.22 -3.55 7.30
N LYS A 160 -0.72 -2.83 6.31
CA LYS A 160 -0.07 -2.65 5.02
C LYS A 160 0.01 -1.17 4.72
N LEU A 161 1.21 -0.68 4.40
CA LEU A 161 1.46 0.66 3.91
C LEU A 161 2.01 0.53 2.48
N THR A 162 1.44 1.25 1.52
CA THR A 162 1.84 1.15 0.10
C THR A 162 1.92 2.54 -0.52
N MET A 163 3.02 2.85 -1.19
CA MET A 163 3.14 4.01 -2.07
C MET A 163 2.69 3.60 -3.47
N THR A 164 1.43 3.83 -3.78
CA THR A 164 0.80 3.39 -5.03
C THR A 164 1.42 4.08 -6.24
N SER A 165 1.81 5.35 -6.13
CA SER A 165 2.47 6.09 -7.22
C SER A 165 3.78 5.44 -7.66
N LEU A 166 4.65 5.03 -6.72
CA LEU A 166 5.89 4.33 -7.06
C LEU A 166 5.60 2.97 -7.69
N LEU A 167 4.62 2.24 -7.17
CA LEU A 167 4.25 0.94 -7.71
C LEU A 167 3.70 1.05 -9.14
N GLU A 168 2.86 2.05 -9.42
CA GLU A 168 2.34 2.35 -10.77
C GLU A 168 3.47 2.73 -11.72
N SER A 169 4.36 3.63 -11.31
CA SER A 169 5.51 4.07 -12.10
C SER A 169 6.45 2.91 -12.46
N ASP A 170 6.70 2.01 -11.51
CA ASP A 170 7.57 0.86 -11.72
C ASP A 170 6.97 -0.15 -12.70
N TRP A 171 5.65 -0.38 -12.60
CA TRP A 171 4.91 -1.21 -13.54
C TRP A 171 4.90 -0.63 -14.97
N GLU A 172 4.72 0.69 -15.10
CA GLU A 172 4.79 1.37 -16.40
C GLU A 172 6.18 1.27 -17.04
N CYS A 173 7.23 1.40 -16.24
CA CYS A 173 8.60 1.19 -16.70
C CYS A 173 8.82 -0.25 -17.18
N TYR A 174 8.35 -1.25 -16.43
CA TYR A 174 8.48 -2.66 -16.79
C TYR A 174 7.75 -2.99 -18.09
N LYS A 175 6.50 -2.55 -18.24
CA LYS A 175 5.72 -2.71 -19.48
C LYS A 175 6.38 -2.10 -20.72
N LYS A 176 7.22 -1.07 -20.57
CA LYS A 176 7.98 -0.51 -21.70
C LYS A 176 9.18 -1.35 -22.09
N LYS A 177 9.74 -2.14 -21.16
CA LYS A 177 10.90 -3.01 -21.38
C LYS A 177 10.54 -4.40 -21.90
N VAL A 178 9.43 -4.99 -21.43
CA VAL A 178 9.01 -6.34 -21.84
C VAL A 178 8.78 -6.50 -23.36
N PRO A 179 8.18 -5.53 -24.09
CA PRO A 179 8.07 -5.61 -25.55
C PRO A 179 9.43 -5.56 -26.26
N ALA A 180 10.46 -4.95 -25.64
CA ALA A 180 11.78 -4.81 -26.22
C ALA A 180 12.68 -6.04 -25.97
N GLU A 181 12.51 -6.73 -24.84
CA GLU A 181 13.25 -7.98 -24.53
C GLU A 181 12.63 -9.20 -25.22
N GLN A 182 11.31 -9.24 -25.42
CA GLN A 182 10.64 -10.26 -26.23
C GLN A 182 10.79 -10.05 -27.75
N ALA A 183 11.35 -8.93 -28.20
CA ALA A 183 11.73 -8.72 -29.59
C ALA A 183 13.06 -9.40 -29.98
N GLY A 184 13.86 -9.85 -28.99
CA GLY A 184 15.14 -10.55 -29.22
C GLY A 184 15.03 -12.08 -29.20
N GLY A 185 13.93 -12.63 -28.71
CA GLY A 185 13.60 -14.05 -28.82
C GLY A 185 12.22 -14.15 -29.43
N SER A 186 12.15 -14.65 -30.67
CA SER A 186 10.93 -15.03 -31.41
C SER A 186 9.66 -14.77 -30.61
N ALA A 187 8.97 -13.68 -30.92
CA ALA A 187 7.61 -13.45 -30.44
C ALA A 187 6.77 -14.67 -30.83
N SER A 188 6.67 -15.64 -29.92
CA SER A 188 5.61 -16.62 -29.98
C SER A 188 4.37 -15.77 -29.75
N GLU A 189 3.62 -15.53 -30.82
CA GLU A 189 2.19 -15.22 -30.69
C GLU A 189 1.67 -16.11 -29.56
N THR A 190 1.05 -15.50 -28.55
CA THR A 190 0.35 -16.24 -27.50
C THR A 190 -0.79 -16.98 -28.21
N GLN A 191 -0.49 -18.15 -28.76
CA GLN A 191 -1.51 -19.05 -29.29
C GLN A 191 -2.31 -19.51 -28.08
N GLU A 192 -3.54 -19.03 -28.01
CA GLU A 192 -4.56 -19.59 -27.13
C GLU A 192 -4.60 -21.09 -27.44
N LEU A 193 -4.37 -21.91 -26.41
CA LEU A 193 -4.41 -23.36 -26.57
C LEU A 193 -5.83 -23.74 -26.98
N GLU A 194 -6.00 -24.25 -28.19
CA GLU A 194 -7.28 -24.80 -28.62
C GLU A 194 -7.59 -26.03 -27.76
N LEU A 195 -8.59 -25.90 -26.89
CA LEU A 195 -9.08 -26.98 -26.07
C LEU A 195 -10.22 -27.69 -26.80
N GLU A 196 -10.28 -29.02 -26.72
CA GLU A 196 -11.40 -29.81 -27.28
C GLU A 196 -12.76 -29.45 -26.65
N GLN A 197 -12.73 -28.81 -25.48
CA GLN A 197 -13.89 -28.43 -24.69
C GLN A 197 -14.33 -27.04 -25.10
N THR A 198 -15.60 -26.88 -25.42
CA THR A 198 -16.16 -25.61 -25.89
C THR A 198 -17.38 -25.22 -25.08
N GLY A 199 -17.76 -23.94 -25.12
CA GLY A 199 -18.93 -23.44 -24.40
C GLY A 199 -18.83 -23.63 -22.89
N TRP A 200 -19.94 -23.94 -22.22
CA TRP A 200 -19.99 -24.10 -20.77
C TRP A 200 -19.18 -25.29 -20.25
N ASP A 201 -18.94 -26.30 -21.09
CA ASP A 201 -18.19 -27.51 -20.72
C ASP A 201 -16.70 -27.23 -20.44
N LEU A 202 -16.18 -26.10 -20.94
CA LEU A 202 -14.84 -25.60 -20.63
C LEU A 202 -14.77 -24.95 -19.23
N PHE A 203 -15.87 -24.36 -18.78
CA PHE A 203 -15.89 -23.50 -17.58
C PHE A 203 -16.57 -24.15 -16.37
N MET A 204 -17.27 -25.27 -16.57
CA MET A 204 -17.97 -25.98 -15.52
C MET A 204 -17.19 -27.20 -15.04
N PRO A 205 -17.07 -27.43 -13.72
CA PRO A 205 -16.52 -28.68 -13.21
C PRO A 205 -17.41 -29.84 -13.65
N ARG A 206 -16.79 -30.94 -14.08
CA ARG A 206 -17.48 -32.18 -14.44
C ARG A 206 -17.54 -33.14 -13.26
#